data_AF-A0A495YDS7-F1
#
_entry.id   AF-A0A495YDS7-F1
#
_cell.length_a   1.000
_cell.length_b   1.000
_cell.length_c   1.000
_cell.angle_alpha   90.00
_cell.angle_beta   90.00
_cell.angle_gamma   90.00
#
_symmetry.space_group_name_H-M   'P 1'
#
loop_
_entity.id
_entity.type
_entity.pdbx_description
1 polymer ?
#
loop_
_entity_poly.entity_id
_entity_poly.type
_entity_poly.pdbx_seq_one_letter_code
_entity_poly.pdbx_strand_id
1 'polypeptide(L)'
;MTTMYELLGVRENATDEEIKRGYRKAAMKAHPDRNVGCEADAHARFQEIKEAYAILSDPKLRRVYDTAYAEEMLRQAQLREEEERLKAEREAEYARFVALAMRFAEQGHNRDVVFGVLLGRDCDVQLAERISGSVVELHASRQPAASRDGQRDEQMPQSDERATQAASAQAPKSDARRSDEHAHTDFFSALWHGVFGMRP
;
A
#
# COMPACT_ATOMS: atom_id res chain seq x y z
N MET A 1 -2.06 -7.26 -11.65
CA MET A 1 -1.32 -8.37 -12.27
C MET A 1 -2.22 -9.02 -13.28
N THR A 2 -1.94 -8.84 -14.57
CA THR A 2 -2.71 -9.47 -15.65
C THR A 2 -1.97 -10.74 -16.06
N THR A 3 -2.62 -11.89 -16.01
CA THR A 3 -2.00 -13.16 -16.45
C THR A 3 -1.94 -13.24 -17.98
N MET A 4 -1.05 -14.08 -18.53
CA MET A 4 -1.02 -14.34 -19.98
C MET A 4 -2.35 -14.92 -20.49
N TYR A 5 -3.04 -15.68 -19.64
CA TYR A 5 -4.37 -16.21 -19.93
C TYR A 5 -5.43 -15.10 -19.99
N GLU A 6 -5.37 -14.13 -19.07
CA GLU A 6 -6.26 -12.95 -19.06
C GLU A 6 -6.02 -12.04 -20.26
N LEU A 7 -4.77 -11.86 -20.72
CA LEU A 7 -4.46 -11.11 -21.94
C LEU A 7 -5.14 -11.71 -23.18
N LEU A 8 -5.19 -13.03 -23.28
CA LEU A 8 -5.90 -13.73 -24.34
C LEU A 8 -7.42 -13.87 -24.08
N GLY A 9 -7.88 -13.51 -22.88
CA GLY A 9 -9.26 -13.65 -22.43
C GLY A 9 -9.71 -15.11 -22.30
N VAL A 10 -8.79 -16.00 -21.91
CA VAL A 10 -9.03 -17.43 -21.71
C VAL A 10 -8.81 -17.82 -20.25
N ARG A 11 -9.31 -19.00 -19.85
CA ARG A 11 -9.08 -19.56 -18.51
C ARG A 11 -7.69 -20.21 -18.45
N GLU A 12 -7.12 -20.35 -17.27
CA GLU A 12 -5.83 -21.02 -17.04
C GLU A 12 -5.85 -22.49 -17.53
N ASN A 13 -7.00 -23.15 -17.42
CA ASN A 13 -7.24 -24.51 -17.89
C ASN A 13 -7.62 -24.60 -19.38
N ALA A 14 -7.42 -23.53 -20.16
CA ALA A 14 -7.79 -23.52 -21.57
C ALA A 14 -6.99 -24.54 -22.38
N THR A 15 -7.68 -25.17 -23.34
CA THR A 15 -7.07 -26.04 -24.34
C THR A 15 -6.31 -25.22 -25.40
N ASP A 16 -5.41 -25.85 -26.13
CA ASP A 16 -4.60 -25.18 -27.18
C ASP A 16 -5.50 -24.52 -28.25
N GLU A 17 -6.64 -25.14 -28.58
CA GLU A 17 -7.64 -24.60 -29.51
C GLU A 17 -8.34 -23.35 -28.95
N GLU A 18 -8.60 -23.32 -27.65
CA GLU A 18 -9.18 -22.15 -26.97
C GLU A 18 -8.18 -21.01 -26.90
N ILE A 19 -6.90 -21.29 -26.62
CA ILE A 19 -5.80 -20.32 -26.64
C ILE A 19 -5.66 -19.70 -28.03
N LYS A 20 -5.63 -20.53 -29.08
CA LYS A 20 -5.56 -20.07 -30.47
C LYS A 20 -6.77 -19.22 -30.87
N ARG A 21 -7.95 -19.57 -30.37
CA ARG A 21 -9.19 -18.78 -30.58
C ARG A 21 -9.17 -17.47 -29.80
N GLY A 22 -8.67 -17.47 -28.57
CA GLY A 22 -8.47 -16.30 -27.72
C GLY A 22 -7.54 -15.30 -28.38
N TYR A 23 -6.38 -15.76 -28.85
CA TYR A 23 -5.42 -14.94 -29.60
C TYR A 23 -6.06 -14.25 -30.81
N ARG A 24 -6.78 -14.99 -31.67
CA ARG A 24 -7.47 -14.36 -32.83
C ARG A 24 -8.44 -13.27 -32.39
N LYS A 25 -9.23 -13.51 -31.34
CA LYS A 25 -10.18 -12.51 -30.81
C LYS A 25 -9.48 -11.30 -30.21
N ALA A 26 -8.41 -11.51 -29.46
CA ALA A 26 -7.64 -10.44 -28.83
C ALA A 26 -6.90 -9.59 -29.87
N ALA A 27 -6.23 -10.23 -30.84
CA ALA A 27 -5.57 -9.58 -31.97
C ALA A 27 -6.53 -8.71 -32.79
N MET A 28 -7.74 -9.19 -33.07
CA MET A 28 -8.76 -8.39 -33.77
C MET A 28 -9.29 -7.21 -32.95
N LYS A 29 -9.19 -7.23 -31.62
CA LYS A 29 -9.54 -6.08 -30.77
C LYS A 29 -8.42 -5.04 -30.74
N ALA A 30 -7.16 -5.48 -30.81
CA ALA A 30 -5.99 -4.61 -30.82
C ALA A 30 -5.59 -4.11 -32.22
N HIS A 31 -6.31 -4.51 -33.28
CA HIS A 31 -5.98 -4.12 -34.66
C HIS A 31 -6.11 -2.60 -34.88
N PRO A 32 -5.16 -1.95 -35.58
CA PRO A 32 -5.15 -0.49 -35.80
C PRO A 32 -6.41 0.03 -36.50
N ASP A 33 -6.99 -0.76 -37.41
CA ASP A 33 -8.25 -0.45 -38.11
C ASP A 33 -9.44 -0.18 -37.16
N ARG A 34 -9.45 -0.76 -35.96
CA ARG A 34 -10.51 -0.57 -34.96
C ARG A 34 -10.15 0.43 -33.86
N ASN A 35 -8.90 0.86 -33.79
CA ASN A 35 -8.36 1.73 -32.73
C ASN A 35 -7.75 3.00 -33.33
N VAL A 36 -8.45 3.62 -34.28
CA VAL A 36 -8.05 4.87 -34.93
C VAL A 36 -7.96 5.97 -33.88
N GLY A 37 -6.77 6.59 -33.73
CA GLY A 37 -6.49 7.64 -32.73
C GLY A 37 -5.75 7.18 -31.48
N CYS A 38 -5.63 5.86 -31.24
CA CYS A 38 -4.85 5.28 -30.13
C CYS A 38 -3.89 4.21 -30.64
N GLU A 39 -3.19 4.47 -31.75
CA GLU A 39 -2.34 3.48 -32.44
C GLU A 39 -1.19 2.97 -31.56
N ALA A 40 -0.58 3.84 -30.76
CA ALA A 40 0.50 3.48 -29.85
C ALA A 40 0.04 2.46 -28.79
N ASP A 41 -1.10 2.71 -28.13
CA ASP A 41 -1.67 1.81 -27.12
C ASP A 41 -2.16 0.50 -27.75
N ALA A 42 -2.74 0.57 -28.94
CA ALA A 42 -3.17 -0.60 -29.69
C ALA A 42 -1.98 -1.49 -30.09
N HIS A 43 -0.87 -0.88 -30.52
CA HIS A 43 0.37 -1.58 -30.85
C HIS A 43 1.00 -2.23 -29.61
N ALA A 44 1.08 -1.52 -28.48
CA ALA A 44 1.58 -2.06 -27.22
C ALA A 44 0.76 -3.29 -26.77
N ARG A 45 -0.57 -3.17 -26.75
CA ARG A 45 -1.47 -4.29 -26.42
C ARG A 45 -1.35 -5.45 -27.40
N PHE A 46 -1.19 -5.17 -28.69
CA PHE A 46 -1.00 -6.21 -29.69
C PHE A 46 0.30 -6.98 -29.46
N GLN A 47 1.37 -6.28 -29.08
CA GLN A 47 2.64 -6.88 -28.72
C GLN A 47 2.51 -7.78 -27.48
N GLU A 48 1.83 -7.32 -26.41
CA GLU A 48 1.53 -8.13 -25.23
C GLU A 48 0.72 -9.40 -25.57
N ILE A 49 -0.30 -9.27 -26.43
CA ILE A 49 -1.13 -10.40 -26.89
C ILE A 49 -0.29 -11.41 -27.68
N LYS A 50 0.64 -10.93 -28.51
CA LYS A 50 1.55 -11.76 -29.30
C LYS A 50 2.53 -12.53 -28.41
N GLU A 51 3.09 -11.86 -27.41
CA GLU A 51 3.97 -12.47 -26.40
C GLU A 51 3.22 -13.54 -25.61
N ALA A 52 2.03 -13.22 -25.08
CA ALA A 52 1.19 -14.19 -24.38
C ALA A 52 0.92 -15.45 -25.22
N TYR A 53 0.62 -15.29 -26.51
CA TYR A 53 0.42 -16.43 -27.41
C TYR A 53 1.71 -17.22 -27.67
N ALA A 54 2.87 -16.57 -27.82
CA ALA A 54 4.15 -17.25 -28.04
C ALA A 54 4.49 -18.20 -26.88
N ILE A 55 4.15 -17.81 -25.65
CA ILE A 55 4.39 -18.60 -24.44
C ILE A 55 3.36 -19.73 -24.30
N LEU A 56 2.08 -19.39 -24.46
CA LEU A 56 0.98 -20.31 -24.18
C LEU A 56 0.76 -21.33 -25.31
N SER A 57 1.27 -21.08 -26.52
CA SER A 57 1.14 -21.99 -27.66
C SER A 57 2.10 -23.18 -27.63
N ASP A 58 3.27 -23.05 -26.98
CA ASP A 58 4.20 -24.17 -26.80
C ASP A 58 3.95 -24.84 -25.42
N PRO A 59 3.61 -26.14 -25.37
CA PRO A 59 3.36 -26.83 -24.12
C PRO A 59 4.56 -26.83 -23.16
N LYS A 60 5.79 -26.74 -23.66
CA LYS A 60 7.00 -26.64 -22.81
C LYS A 60 7.08 -25.27 -22.15
N LEU A 61 6.89 -24.19 -22.92
CA LEU A 61 6.94 -22.82 -22.42
C LEU A 61 5.78 -22.53 -21.47
N ARG A 62 4.58 -23.05 -21.79
CA ARG A 62 3.41 -22.99 -20.92
C ARG A 62 3.70 -23.60 -19.55
N ARG A 63 4.31 -24.80 -19.50
CA ARG A 63 4.67 -25.45 -18.22
C ARG A 63 5.64 -24.60 -17.41
N VAL A 64 6.68 -24.05 -18.04
CA VAL A 64 7.66 -23.19 -17.36
C VAL A 64 7.00 -21.92 -16.82
N TYR A 65 6.11 -21.31 -17.60
CA TYR A 65 5.33 -20.16 -17.17
C TYR A 65 4.44 -20.51 -15.97
N ASP A 66 3.67 -21.60 -16.04
CA ASP A 66 2.77 -22.03 -14.96
C ASP A 66 3.56 -22.34 -13.67
N THR A 67 4.73 -22.99 -13.77
CA THR A 67 5.58 -23.26 -12.60
C THR A 67 6.18 -21.98 -12.00
N ALA A 68 6.74 -21.10 -12.84
CA ALA A 68 7.34 -19.86 -12.37
C ALA A 68 6.29 -18.92 -11.75
N TYR A 69 5.09 -18.88 -12.33
CA TYR A 69 3.97 -18.12 -11.79
C TYR A 69 3.52 -18.66 -10.44
N ALA A 70 3.41 -19.99 -10.27
CA ALA A 70 3.06 -20.61 -9.00
C ALA A 70 4.10 -20.34 -7.90
N GLU A 71 5.40 -20.44 -8.24
CA GLU A 71 6.50 -20.13 -7.32
C GLU A 71 6.47 -18.67 -6.86
N GLU A 72 6.27 -17.74 -7.80
CA GLU A 72 6.19 -16.31 -7.49
C GLU A 72 4.96 -15.97 -6.65
N MET A 73 3.80 -16.58 -6.95
CA MET A 73 2.61 -16.38 -6.14
C MET A 73 2.80 -16.87 -4.69
N LEU A 74 3.48 -18.01 -4.51
CA LEU A 74 3.84 -18.51 -3.18
C LEU A 74 4.78 -17.55 -2.46
N ARG A 75 5.80 -17.05 -3.15
CA ARG A 75 6.74 -16.06 -2.61
C ARG A 75 6.03 -14.78 -2.17
N GLN A 76 5.13 -14.25 -3.00
CA GLN A 76 4.34 -13.07 -2.66
C GLN A 76 3.42 -13.32 -1.47
N ALA A 77 2.81 -14.50 -1.37
CA ALA A 77 2.01 -14.87 -0.20
C ALA A 77 2.86 -14.88 1.07
N GLN A 78 4.06 -15.49 1.03
CA GLN A 78 4.98 -15.51 2.17
C GLN A 78 5.41 -14.12 2.61
N LEU A 79 5.79 -13.25 1.67
CA LEU A 79 6.17 -11.88 1.99
C LEU A 79 5.02 -11.10 2.64
N ARG A 80 3.79 -11.26 2.14
CA ARG A 80 2.61 -10.64 2.75
C ARG A 80 2.37 -11.15 4.17
N GLU A 81 2.49 -12.46 4.40
CA GLU A 81 2.37 -13.03 5.74
C GLU A 81 3.45 -12.50 6.69
N GLU A 82 4.70 -12.39 6.23
CA GLU A 82 5.80 -11.80 7.00
C GLU A 82 5.57 -10.32 7.30
N GLU A 83 5.13 -9.54 6.32
CA GLU A 83 4.77 -8.13 6.50
C GLU A 83 3.61 -7.95 7.50
N GLU A 84 2.57 -8.78 7.40
CA GLU A 84 1.45 -8.80 8.33
C GLU A 84 1.89 -9.14 9.75
N ARG A 85 2.80 -10.11 9.90
CA ARG A 85 3.39 -10.47 11.20
C ARG A 85 4.18 -9.31 11.80
N LEU A 86 5.09 -8.72 11.04
CA LEU A 86 5.88 -7.58 11.48
C LEU A 86 4.99 -6.38 11.84
N LYS A 87 3.92 -6.16 11.06
CA LYS A 87 2.94 -5.12 11.36
C LYS A 87 2.19 -5.43 12.66
N ALA A 88 1.73 -6.66 12.86
CA ALA A 88 1.05 -7.07 14.08
C ALA A 88 1.97 -6.96 15.31
N GLU A 89 3.24 -7.33 15.19
CA GLU A 89 4.25 -7.16 16.25
C GLU A 89 4.44 -5.69 16.62
N ARG A 90 4.60 -4.81 15.62
CA ARG A 90 4.72 -3.37 15.82
C ARG A 90 3.46 -2.77 16.44
N GLU A 91 2.28 -3.20 16.01
CA GLU A 91 1.00 -2.75 16.58
C GLU A 91 0.83 -3.21 18.02
N ALA A 92 1.21 -4.45 18.34
CA ALA A 92 1.23 -4.97 19.70
C ALA A 92 2.21 -4.18 20.57
N GLU A 93 3.39 -3.86 20.05
CA GLU A 93 4.36 -3.01 20.72
C GLU A 93 3.83 -1.61 21.00
N TYR A 94 3.26 -0.97 19.99
CA TYR A 94 2.60 0.34 20.13
C TYR A 94 1.51 0.29 21.20
N ALA A 95 0.63 -0.73 21.15
CA ALA A 95 -0.43 -0.92 22.13
C ALA A 95 0.11 -1.09 23.56
N ARG A 96 1.22 -1.81 23.73
CA ARG A 96 1.91 -1.93 25.04
C ARG A 96 2.36 -0.57 25.56
N PHE A 97 3.00 0.24 24.72
CA PHE A 97 3.46 1.58 25.11
C PHE A 97 2.30 2.54 25.42
N VAL A 98 1.26 2.53 24.60
CA VAL A 98 0.06 3.35 24.83
C VAL A 98 -0.64 2.95 26.13
N ALA A 99 -0.81 1.66 26.40
CA ALA A 99 -1.43 1.19 27.64
C ALA A 99 -0.61 1.61 28.87
N LEU A 100 0.72 1.55 28.78
CA LEU A 100 1.60 2.05 29.83
C LEU A 100 1.44 3.55 30.04
N ALA A 101 1.46 4.33 28.95
CA ALA A 101 1.27 5.78 29.03
C ALA A 101 -0.09 6.16 29.62
N MET A 102 -1.17 5.47 29.23
CA MET A 102 -2.51 5.68 29.77
C MET A 102 -2.55 5.45 31.28
N ARG A 103 -1.94 4.36 31.76
CA ARG A 103 -1.84 4.09 33.20
C ARG A 103 -1.14 5.20 33.97
N PHE A 104 -0.05 5.76 33.44
CA PHE A 104 0.65 6.86 34.10
C PHE A 104 -0.16 8.17 34.05
N ALA A 105 -0.86 8.43 32.95
CA ALA A 105 -1.75 9.58 32.87
C ALA A 105 -2.93 9.48 33.84
N GLU A 106 -3.51 8.29 34.02
CA GLU A 106 -4.56 8.02 35.02
C GLU A 106 -4.08 8.26 36.46
N GLN A 107 -2.78 8.09 36.72
CA GLN A 107 -2.15 8.42 37.99
C GLN A 107 -1.86 9.92 38.17
N GLY A 108 -2.21 10.76 37.19
CA GLY A 108 -2.02 12.21 37.21
C GLY A 108 -0.62 12.67 36.82
N HIS A 109 0.18 11.83 36.16
CA HIS A 109 1.53 12.21 35.74
C HIS A 109 1.52 13.14 34.50
N ASN A 110 2.41 14.13 34.51
CA ASN A 110 2.61 15.06 33.41
C ASN A 110 3.24 14.38 32.17
N ARG A 111 3.07 15.01 31.01
CA ARG A 111 3.61 14.53 29.71
C ARG A 111 5.10 14.18 29.77
N ASP A 112 5.92 15.01 30.40
CA ASP A 112 7.38 14.80 30.46
C ASP A 112 7.76 13.53 31.23
N VAL A 113 6.99 13.18 32.26
CA VAL A 113 7.20 11.95 33.03
C VAL A 113 6.80 10.73 32.21
N VAL A 114 5.64 10.79 31.53
CA VAL A 114 5.19 9.73 30.63
C VAL A 114 6.23 9.52 29.51
N PHE A 115 6.70 10.60 28.91
CA PHE A 115 7.72 10.59 27.88
C PHE A 115 9.02 9.93 28.37
N GLY A 116 9.55 10.36 29.52
CA GLY A 116 10.77 9.78 30.11
C GLY A 116 10.63 8.29 30.42
N VAL A 117 9.47 7.84 30.89
CA VAL A 117 9.19 6.41 31.16
C VAL A 117 9.17 5.59 29.87
N LEU A 118 8.64 6.12 28.77
CA LEU A 118 8.64 5.45 27.47
C LEU A 118 10.06 5.32 26.92
N LEU A 119 10.87 6.38 26.99
CA LEU A 119 12.28 6.33 26.58
C LEU A 119 13.08 5.30 27.39
N GLY A 120 12.82 5.19 28.69
CA GLY A 120 13.46 4.19 29.55
C GLY A 120 13.06 2.73 29.26
N ARG A 121 12.12 2.50 28.34
CA ARG A 121 11.71 1.18 27.83
C ARG A 121 12.01 1.01 26.35
N ASP A 122 13.04 1.69 25.87
CA ASP A 122 13.52 1.60 24.48
C ASP A 122 12.46 2.02 23.45
N CYS A 123 11.49 2.86 23.85
CA CYS A 123 10.58 3.48 22.89
C CYS A 123 11.35 4.54 22.09
N ASP A 124 11.19 4.51 20.77
CA ASP A 124 11.74 5.53 19.88
C ASP A 124 11.30 6.95 20.31
N VAL A 125 12.18 7.94 20.15
CA VAL A 125 11.97 9.32 20.62
C VAL A 125 10.73 9.95 19.98
N GLN A 126 10.55 9.79 18.67
CA GLN A 126 9.41 10.35 17.93
C GLN A 126 8.11 9.62 18.29
N LEU A 127 8.19 8.32 18.52
CA LEU A 127 7.06 7.53 18.96
C LEU A 127 6.63 7.92 20.39
N ALA A 128 7.58 8.02 21.31
CA ALA A 128 7.34 8.43 22.69
C ALA A 128 6.74 9.84 22.77
N GLU A 129 7.20 10.77 21.94
CA GLU A 129 6.67 12.13 21.88
C GLU A 129 5.20 12.14 21.44
N ARG A 130 4.89 11.40 20.37
CA ARG A 130 3.50 11.25 19.90
C ARG A 130 2.60 10.60 20.95
N ILE A 131 3.03 9.48 21.54
CA ILE A 131 2.23 8.76 22.54
C ILE A 131 1.99 9.64 23.78
N SER A 132 3.03 10.26 24.33
CA SER A 132 2.92 11.10 25.52
C SER A 132 2.04 12.33 25.30
N GLY A 133 2.14 12.98 24.13
CA GLY A 133 1.27 14.09 23.75
C GLY A 133 -0.19 13.68 23.66
N SER A 134 -0.51 12.67 22.84
CA SER A 134 -1.89 12.25 22.62
C SER A 134 -2.59 11.71 23.87
N VAL A 135 -1.87 10.96 24.73
CA VAL A 135 -2.47 10.36 25.92
C VAL A 135 -2.81 11.40 26.99
N VAL A 136 -1.93 12.38 27.22
CA VAL A 136 -2.17 13.44 28.21
C VAL A 136 -3.31 14.36 27.78
N GLU A 137 -3.37 14.73 26.49
CA GLU A 137 -4.49 15.49 25.93
C GLU A 137 -5.83 14.76 26.10
N LEU A 138 -5.85 13.45 25.81
CA LEU A 138 -7.03 12.61 25.99
C LEU A 138 -7.45 12.47 27.46
N HIS A 139 -6.49 12.41 28.39
CA HIS A 139 -6.78 12.37 29.83
C HIS A 139 -7.30 13.72 30.35
N ALA A 140 -6.66 14.83 29.98
CA ALA A 140 -7.07 16.17 30.35
C ALA A 140 -8.50 16.50 29.86
N SER A 141 -8.89 15.97 28.69
CA SER A 141 -10.24 16.11 28.13
C SER A 141 -11.30 15.29 28.88
N ARG A 142 -10.90 14.21 29.58
CA ARG A 142 -11.79 13.30 30.31
C ARG A 142 -12.00 13.69 31.78
N GLN A 143 -11.12 14.51 32.35
CA GLN A 143 -11.29 15.01 33.70
C GLN A 143 -12.52 15.93 33.72
N PRO A 144 -13.56 15.64 34.54
CA PRO A 144 -14.67 16.57 34.70
C PRO A 144 -14.11 17.90 35.19
N ALA A 145 -14.71 19.02 34.77
CA ALA A 145 -14.31 20.39 35.13
C ALA A 145 -14.43 20.72 36.65
N ALA A 146 -14.45 19.72 37.52
CA ALA A 146 -14.62 19.79 38.95
C ALA A 146 -13.27 19.84 39.69
N SER A 147 -12.42 20.81 39.34
CA SER A 147 -11.32 21.31 40.20
C SER A 147 -10.70 22.59 39.65
N ARG A 148 -11.49 23.44 38.96
CA ARG A 148 -11.08 24.81 38.56
C ARG A 148 -11.56 25.89 39.54
N ASP A 149 -12.09 25.51 40.69
CA ASP A 149 -12.33 26.42 41.82
C ASP A 149 -11.27 26.15 42.89
N GLY A 150 -10.23 26.99 42.88
CA GLY A 150 -9.16 26.86 43.87
C GLY A 150 -7.90 27.66 43.61
N GLN A 151 -7.96 28.74 42.83
CA GLN A 151 -7.01 29.87 42.90
C GLN A 151 -7.49 30.98 41.94
N ARG A 152 -8.37 31.85 42.44
CA ARG A 152 -8.42 33.25 41.98
C ARG A 152 -7.54 34.04 42.92
N ASP A 153 -6.52 34.66 42.34
CA ASP A 153 -5.93 35.97 42.63
C ASP A 153 -4.80 36.08 41.58
N GLU A 154 -4.68 37.05 40.68
CA GLU A 154 -5.23 38.39 40.55
C GLU A 154 -5.03 38.85 39.09
N GLN A 155 -5.84 39.84 38.67
CA GLN A 155 -5.62 40.82 37.60
C GLN A 155 -6.08 40.54 36.16
N MET A 156 -6.82 41.55 35.67
CA MET A 156 -7.58 41.72 34.43
C MET A 156 -7.01 42.98 33.71
N PRO A 157 -7.53 43.42 32.55
CA PRO A 157 -7.16 43.01 31.20
C PRO A 157 -6.66 44.19 30.34
N GLN A 158 -5.97 43.92 29.23
CA GLN A 158 -5.90 44.78 28.03
C GLN A 158 -5.48 43.88 26.85
N SER A 159 -5.86 44.03 25.59
CA SER A 159 -6.99 44.61 24.84
C SER A 159 -6.69 44.26 23.37
N ASP A 160 -7.74 44.19 22.55
CA ASP A 160 -7.76 44.38 21.10
C ASP A 160 -7.34 43.23 20.15
N GLU A 161 -8.40 42.58 19.66
CA GLU A 161 -8.75 42.43 18.24
C GLU A 161 -7.64 42.07 17.23
N ARG A 162 -7.80 40.89 16.61
CA ARG A 162 -8.14 40.83 15.17
C ARG A 162 -8.62 39.45 14.75
N ALA A 163 -9.76 39.47 14.08
CA ALA A 163 -10.32 38.38 13.31
C ALA A 163 -9.32 37.81 12.30
N THR A 164 -9.40 36.51 12.03
CA THR A 164 -9.61 36.00 10.67
C THR A 164 -9.88 34.51 10.67
N GLN A 165 -10.73 34.14 9.73
CA GLN A 165 -11.26 32.82 9.42
C GLN A 165 -10.19 31.85 8.94
N ALA A 166 -10.34 30.55 9.21
CA ALA A 166 -9.93 29.45 8.34
C ALA A 166 -10.59 28.15 8.86
N ALA A 167 -11.58 27.60 8.17
CA ALA A 167 -11.44 26.74 6.98
C ALA A 167 -11.04 25.30 7.33
N SER A 168 -12.02 24.41 7.20
CA SER A 168 -11.94 23.05 6.63
C SER A 168 -10.52 22.47 6.47
N ALA A 169 -10.12 21.57 7.37
CA ALA A 169 -8.98 20.69 7.14
C ALA A 169 -9.46 19.39 6.50
N GLN A 170 -9.45 19.38 5.17
CA GLN A 170 -9.48 18.16 4.36
C GLN A 170 -8.20 17.36 4.58
N ALA A 171 -8.37 16.05 4.75
CA ALA A 171 -7.30 15.07 4.69
C ALA A 171 -6.66 15.07 3.28
N PRO A 172 -5.31 15.12 3.16
CA PRO A 172 -4.69 14.86 1.87
C PRO A 172 -4.72 13.35 1.61
N LYS A 173 -5.64 12.92 0.73
CA LYS A 173 -5.45 11.68 -0.02
C LYS A 173 -4.38 11.97 -1.06
N SER A 174 -3.15 11.54 -0.79
CA SER A 174 -2.11 11.44 -1.80
C SER A 174 -2.54 10.36 -2.81
N ASP A 175 -2.82 10.84 -4.01
CA ASP A 175 -2.82 10.06 -5.23
C ASP A 175 -1.43 9.46 -5.43
N ALA A 176 -1.32 8.16 -5.22
CA ALA A 176 -0.20 7.34 -5.66
C ALA A 176 -0.72 5.92 -5.91
N ARG A 177 -1.62 5.78 -6.90
CA ARG A 177 -1.87 4.50 -7.57
C ARG A 177 -1.81 4.72 -9.07
N ARG A 178 -0.58 4.81 -9.58
CA ARG A 178 -0.29 4.46 -10.96
C ARG A 178 1.19 4.13 -11.10
N SER A 179 1.55 2.88 -10.83
CA SER A 179 2.74 2.22 -11.38
C SER A 179 2.91 0.80 -10.80
N ASP A 180 1.93 -0.07 -10.98
CA ASP A 180 2.08 -1.52 -10.75
C ASP A 180 1.56 -2.33 -11.95
N GLU A 181 1.64 -1.74 -13.15
CA GLU A 181 1.22 -2.40 -14.39
C GLU A 181 2.40 -2.96 -15.20
N HIS A 182 3.65 -2.67 -14.83
CA HIS A 182 4.84 -2.95 -15.66
C HIS A 182 5.88 -3.91 -15.04
N ALA A 183 5.70 -4.35 -13.78
CA ALA A 183 6.73 -5.14 -13.09
C ALA A 183 6.90 -6.57 -13.65
N HIS A 184 5.86 -7.17 -14.24
CA HIS A 184 5.92 -8.52 -14.80
C HIS A 184 6.18 -8.57 -16.32
N THR A 185 5.88 -7.50 -17.07
CA THR A 185 6.41 -7.33 -18.43
C THR A 185 7.94 -7.29 -18.39
N ASP A 186 8.51 -6.71 -17.34
CA ASP A 186 9.97 -6.64 -17.16
C ASP A 186 10.57 -7.99 -16.74
N PHE A 187 9.93 -8.75 -15.85
CA PHE A 187 10.42 -10.09 -15.47
C PHE A 187 10.36 -11.08 -16.64
N PHE A 188 9.24 -11.12 -17.38
CA PHE A 188 9.10 -12.06 -18.49
C PHE A 188 9.91 -11.61 -19.72
N SER A 189 10.03 -10.30 -20.00
CA SER A 189 10.95 -9.83 -21.04
C SER A 189 12.42 -10.12 -20.69
N ALA A 190 12.82 -9.95 -19.42
CA ALA A 190 14.18 -10.31 -18.98
C ALA A 190 14.44 -11.82 -19.08
N LEU A 191 13.48 -12.66 -18.70
CA LEU A 191 13.55 -14.11 -18.87
C LEU A 191 13.62 -14.51 -20.37
N TRP A 192 12.82 -13.86 -21.22
CA TRP A 192 12.77 -14.14 -22.65
C TRP A 192 14.02 -13.66 -23.41
N HIS A 193 14.54 -12.48 -23.10
CA HIS A 193 15.81 -11.99 -23.64
C HIS A 193 16.99 -12.85 -23.19
N GLY A 194 16.98 -13.34 -21.94
CA GLY A 194 18.03 -14.22 -21.42
C GLY A 194 18.01 -15.63 -21.99
N VAL A 195 16.83 -16.20 -22.28
CA VAL A 195 16.67 -17.58 -22.77
C VAL A 195 16.66 -17.68 -24.30
N PHE A 196 16.20 -16.65 -25.03
CA PHE A 196 16.01 -16.72 -26.50
C PHE A 196 16.81 -15.71 -27.34
N GLY A 197 17.62 -14.82 -26.75
CA GLY A 197 18.60 -14.02 -27.50
C GLY A 197 18.04 -13.15 -28.63
N MET A 198 16.76 -12.78 -28.57
CA MET A 198 16.12 -11.94 -29.57
C MET A 198 16.47 -10.47 -29.30
N ARG A 199 17.29 -9.89 -30.17
CA ARG A 199 17.54 -8.44 -30.25
C ARG A 199 16.29 -7.74 -30.80
N PRO A 200 15.97 -6.53 -30.31
CA PRO A 200 14.81 -5.75 -30.77
C PRO A 200 14.91 -5.41 -32.26
#